data_AF-A0A1Y1QA69-F1
#
_entry.id   AF-A0A1Y1QA69-F1
#
_cell.length_a   1.000
_cell.length_b   1.000
_cell.length_c   1.000
_cell.angle_alpha   90.00
_cell.angle_beta   90.00
_cell.angle_gamma   90.00
#
_symmetry.space_group_name_H-M   'P 1'
#
loop_
_entity.id
_entity.type
_entity.pdbx_description
1 polymer ?
#
loop_
_entity_poly.entity_id
_entity_poly.type
_entity_poly.pdbx_seq_one_letter_code
_entity_poly.pdbx_strand_id
1 'polypeptide(L)'
;MKKALIATALIGAIGMSAAFAGHDGGFGDCGGKGGHGGFGGRGGEKMAEVMTDKLKLDDAQKAQLDTIQQEQKTKMEALRTQMQEQMQALRTENETKIAAILTPEQATTFKQMQDERQKRQQERLDDMKKRLDSGNL
;
A
#
# COMPACT_ATOMS: atom_id res chain seq x y z
N MET A 1 35.94 16.00 11.13
CA MET A 1 35.41 17.30 10.67
C MET A 1 35.83 17.56 9.22
N LYS A 2 34.90 17.49 8.27
CA LYS A 2 34.98 18.16 6.96
C LYS A 2 33.54 18.59 6.60
N LYS A 3 33.38 19.89 6.32
CA LYS A 3 32.12 20.61 6.13
C LYS A 3 31.74 20.64 4.64
N ALA A 4 30.43 20.60 4.35
CA ALA A 4 29.69 21.25 3.24
C ALA A 4 28.27 20.63 3.27
N LEU A 5 27.19 21.23 3.81
CA LEU A 5 26.41 22.40 3.39
C LEU A 5 26.22 22.56 1.87
N ILE A 6 24.94 22.65 1.47
CA ILE A 6 24.28 23.25 0.26
C ILE A 6 23.10 22.34 -0.10
N ALA A 7 21.88 22.76 -0.41
CA ALA A 7 21.10 23.97 -0.20
C ALA A 7 19.64 23.58 -0.51
N THR A 8 18.70 24.17 0.20
CA THR A 8 17.26 24.13 -0.07
C THR A 8 16.95 24.72 -1.45
N ALA A 9 16.06 24.07 -2.20
CA ALA A 9 15.34 24.70 -3.31
C ALA A 9 13.83 24.44 -3.13
N LEU A 10 13.14 25.50 -2.71
CA LEU A 10 11.69 25.63 -2.79
C LEU A 10 11.30 25.79 -4.27
N ILE A 11 10.37 24.95 -4.74
CA ILE A 11 9.56 25.21 -5.93
C ILE A 11 8.13 25.05 -5.40
N GLY A 12 7.32 26.10 -5.28
CA GLY A 12 7.01 27.06 -6.33
C GLY A 12 5.63 26.68 -6.85
N ALA A 13 4.61 27.43 -6.43
CA ALA A 13 3.21 27.17 -6.71
C ALA A 13 2.91 26.97 -8.20
N ILE A 14 2.13 25.95 -8.54
CA ILE A 14 1.33 25.93 -9.76
C ILE A 14 -0.13 25.77 -9.33
N GLY A 15 -0.79 26.92 -9.17
CA GLY A 15 -2.22 27.01 -9.42
C GLY A 15 -2.40 27.25 -10.91
N MET A 16 -3.05 26.34 -11.62
CA MET A 16 -3.75 26.66 -12.85
C MET A 16 -4.88 25.66 -13.07
N SER A 17 -6.10 26.14 -12.88
CA SER A 17 -7.33 25.46 -13.22
C SER A 17 -7.42 25.31 -14.75
N ALA A 18 -7.33 24.07 -15.23
CA ALA A 18 -7.78 23.71 -16.57
C ALA A 18 -8.98 22.79 -16.41
N ALA A 19 -10.15 23.29 -16.82
CA ALA A 19 -11.36 22.50 -16.94
C ALA A 19 -11.14 21.42 -18.00
N PHE A 20 -10.92 20.18 -17.57
CA PHE A 20 -11.02 19.03 -18.44
C PHE A 20 -12.46 18.54 -18.43
N ALA A 21 -13.16 18.90 -19.49
CA ALA A 21 -14.41 18.26 -19.88
C ALA A 21 -14.13 16.79 -20.25
N GLY A 22 -14.98 15.89 -19.76
CA GLY A 22 -15.20 14.57 -20.33
C GLY A 22 -14.15 13.49 -20.02
N HIS A 23 -14.25 12.89 -18.84
CA HIS A 23 -14.10 11.44 -18.76
C HIS A 23 -15.09 10.93 -17.72
N ASP A 24 -16.21 10.39 -18.20
CA ASP A 24 -17.04 9.45 -17.46
C ASP A 24 -16.20 8.19 -17.20
N GLY A 25 -15.27 8.30 -16.26
CA GLY A 25 -14.46 7.22 -15.73
C GLY A 25 -14.98 6.92 -14.34
N GLY A 26 -15.91 5.98 -14.26
CA GLY A 26 -16.52 5.54 -13.00
C GLY A 26 -15.46 5.27 -11.94
N PHE A 27 -15.74 5.78 -10.74
CA PHE A 27 -15.00 5.50 -9.52
C PHE A 27 -15.23 4.03 -9.13
N GLY A 28 -14.59 3.10 -9.84
CA GLY A 28 -14.96 1.69 -9.74
C GLY A 28 -14.24 0.76 -10.69
N ASP A 29 -12.91 0.76 -10.70
CA ASP A 29 -12.15 -0.46 -11.01
C ASP A 29 -10.72 -0.38 -10.42
N CYS A 30 -10.59 -0.77 -9.15
CA CYS A 30 -9.33 -1.33 -8.64
C CYS A 30 -9.42 -2.87 -8.69
N GLY A 31 -9.88 -3.39 -9.82
CA GLY A 31 -10.05 -4.83 -10.10
C GLY A 31 -9.10 -5.35 -11.19
N GLY A 32 -8.19 -4.50 -11.70
CA GLY A 32 -7.23 -4.85 -12.72
C GLY A 32 -6.21 -5.92 -12.29
N LYS A 33 -6.26 -7.07 -12.98
CA LYS A 33 -5.19 -8.08 -13.07
C LYS A 33 -3.83 -7.42 -13.28
N GLY A 34 -3.06 -7.31 -12.22
CA GLY A 34 -1.71 -6.74 -12.26
C GLY A 34 -1.22 -6.52 -10.85
N GLY A 35 -0.94 -7.62 -10.14
CA GLY A 35 -0.38 -7.60 -8.80
C GLY A 35 0.95 -6.85 -8.78
N HIS A 36 0.88 -5.53 -8.60
CA HIS A 36 2.01 -4.75 -8.12
C HIS A 36 2.11 -5.10 -6.65
N GLY A 37 3.02 -6.02 -6.36
CA GLY A 37 3.32 -6.47 -5.01
C GLY A 37 3.46 -5.26 -4.13
N GLY A 38 2.61 -5.16 -3.11
CA GLY A 38 2.86 -4.26 -2.00
C GLY A 38 4.28 -4.50 -1.48
N PHE A 39 4.83 -3.49 -0.83
CA PHE A 39 6.19 -3.38 -0.24
C PHE A 39 6.52 -4.45 0.83
N GLY A 40 6.18 -5.72 0.60
CA GLY A 40 6.27 -6.83 1.54
C GLY A 40 5.68 -8.16 1.03
N GLY A 41 5.38 -8.31 -0.27
CA GLY A 41 5.07 -9.63 -0.87
C GLY A 41 6.32 -10.31 -1.43
N ARG A 42 6.21 -11.60 -1.76
CA ARG A 42 7.18 -12.54 -2.42
C ARG A 42 8.16 -12.00 -3.48
N GLY A 43 8.06 -10.73 -3.90
CA GLY A 43 9.03 -10.06 -4.74
C GLY A 43 10.34 -9.72 -4.03
N GLY A 44 10.34 -9.52 -2.70
CA GLY A 44 11.56 -9.23 -1.93
C GLY A 44 12.50 -10.44 -1.84
N GLU A 45 11.98 -11.58 -1.41
CA GLU A 45 12.73 -12.85 -1.34
C GLU A 45 13.23 -13.29 -2.72
N LYS A 46 12.38 -13.20 -3.75
CA LYS A 46 12.80 -13.47 -5.14
C LYS A 46 13.90 -12.54 -5.63
N MET A 47 13.95 -11.30 -5.14
CA MET A 47 15.01 -10.37 -5.51
C MET A 47 16.33 -10.69 -4.80
N ALA A 48 16.29 -11.12 -3.54
CA ALA A 48 17.47 -11.58 -2.81
C ALA A 48 18.08 -12.84 -3.44
N GLU A 49 17.24 -13.80 -3.84
CA GLU A 49 17.65 -14.98 -4.60
C GLU A 49 18.34 -14.59 -5.92
N VAL A 50 17.71 -13.71 -6.70
CA VAL A 50 18.26 -13.21 -7.97
C VAL A 50 19.60 -12.47 -7.77
N MET A 51 19.74 -11.68 -6.70
CA MET A 51 21.01 -11.00 -6.39
C MET A 51 22.10 -12.00 -6.04
N THR A 52 21.78 -13.00 -5.21
CA THR A 52 22.73 -14.01 -4.76
C THR A 52 23.30 -14.79 -5.95
N ASP A 53 22.43 -15.20 -6.88
CA ASP A 53 22.82 -15.96 -8.06
C ASP A 53 23.57 -15.10 -9.10
N LYS A 54 23.11 -13.88 -9.36
CA LYS A 54 23.75 -13.00 -10.37
C LYS A 54 25.09 -12.43 -9.91
N LEU A 55 25.23 -12.14 -8.63
CA LEU A 55 26.46 -11.58 -8.05
C LEU A 55 27.44 -12.66 -7.59
N LYS A 56 27.01 -13.94 -7.62
CA LYS A 56 27.81 -15.10 -7.19
C LYS A 56 28.40 -14.88 -5.80
N LEU A 57 27.53 -14.50 -4.87
CA LEU A 57 27.94 -14.21 -3.49
C LEU A 57 28.54 -15.46 -2.84
N ASP A 58 29.61 -15.29 -2.09
CA ASP A 58 30.14 -16.35 -1.23
C ASP A 58 29.29 -16.53 0.04
N ASP A 59 29.57 -17.57 0.82
CA ASP A 59 28.76 -17.92 1.99
C ASP A 59 28.81 -16.84 3.09
N ALA A 60 29.93 -16.10 3.20
CA ALA A 60 30.04 -15.02 4.16
C ALA A 60 29.19 -13.81 3.73
N GLN A 61 29.18 -13.48 2.44
CA GLN A 61 28.35 -12.42 1.87
C GLN A 61 26.86 -12.75 1.94
N LYS A 62 26.47 -14.02 1.75
CA LYS A 62 25.07 -14.45 1.95
C LYS A 62 24.61 -14.27 3.39
N ALA A 63 25.42 -14.67 4.36
CA ALA A 63 25.09 -14.48 5.78
C ALA A 63 24.92 -13.00 6.15
N GLN A 64 25.72 -12.11 5.55
CA GLN A 64 25.55 -10.66 5.70
C GLN A 64 24.25 -10.15 5.06
N LEU A 65 23.92 -10.63 3.86
CA LEU A 65 22.68 -10.27 3.16
C LEU A 65 21.44 -10.72 3.95
N ASP A 66 21.45 -11.91 4.52
CA ASP A 66 20.35 -12.42 5.36
C ASP A 66 20.13 -11.54 6.60
N THR A 67 21.22 -11.11 7.24
CA THR A 67 21.16 -10.19 8.38
C THR A 67 20.50 -8.87 7.97
N ILE A 68 20.91 -8.28 6.84
CA ILE A 68 20.33 -7.04 6.32
C ILE A 68 18.83 -7.21 6.04
N GLN A 69 18.44 -8.33 5.42
CA GLN A 69 17.03 -8.62 5.11
C GLN A 69 16.18 -8.77 6.37
N GLN A 70 16.68 -9.45 7.41
CA GLN A 70 15.98 -9.61 8.68
C GLN A 70 15.78 -8.28 9.40
N GLU A 71 16.81 -7.42 9.43
CA GLU A 71 16.69 -6.08 9.97
C GLU A 71 15.67 -5.24 9.21
N GLN A 72 15.71 -5.30 7.87
CA GLN A 72 14.77 -4.59 7.02
C GLN A 72 13.34 -5.07 7.23
N LYS A 73 13.12 -6.40 7.31
CA LYS A 73 11.80 -6.98 7.57
C LYS A 73 11.21 -6.44 8.87
N THR A 74 11.98 -6.45 9.95
CA THR A 74 11.54 -5.91 11.25
C THR A 74 11.15 -4.43 11.15
N LYS A 75 11.97 -3.61 10.49
CA LYS A 75 11.67 -2.17 10.29
C LYS A 75 10.40 -1.96 9.46
N MET A 76 10.21 -2.75 8.42
CA MET A 76 9.03 -2.68 7.55
C MET A 76 7.76 -3.12 8.27
N GLU A 77 7.82 -4.16 9.11
CA GLU A 77 6.70 -4.61 9.93
C GLU A 77 6.26 -3.51 10.91
N ALA A 78 7.21 -2.87 11.60
CA ALA A 78 6.92 -1.75 12.49
C ALA A 78 6.26 -0.57 11.74
N LEU A 79 6.82 -0.19 10.58
CA LEU A 79 6.26 0.88 9.74
C LEU A 79 4.85 0.52 9.26
N ARG A 80 4.62 -0.73 8.85
CA ARG A 80 3.32 -1.20 8.38
C ARG A 80 2.25 -1.06 9.46
N THR A 81 2.55 -1.46 10.69
CA THR A 81 1.64 -1.32 11.83
C THR A 81 1.30 0.14 12.08
N GLN A 82 2.31 1.02 12.15
CA GLN A 82 2.09 2.45 12.35
C GLN A 82 1.23 3.07 11.23
N MET A 83 1.53 2.74 9.98
CA MET A 83 0.77 3.25 8.83
C MET A 83 -0.67 2.71 8.81
N GLN A 84 -0.90 1.47 9.26
CA GLN A 84 -2.22 0.89 9.28
C GLN A 84 -3.19 1.68 10.18
N GLU A 85 -2.75 2.04 11.39
CA GLU A 85 -3.55 2.82 12.32
C GLU A 85 -3.85 4.22 11.78
N GLN A 86 -2.83 4.91 11.24
CA GLN A 86 -3.00 6.23 10.64
C GLN A 86 -3.97 6.20 9.45
N MET A 87 -3.85 5.20 8.59
CA MET A 87 -4.74 5.04 7.44
C MET A 87 -6.17 4.71 7.87
N GLN A 88 -6.37 3.97 8.96
CA GLN A 88 -7.70 3.71 9.50
C GLN A 88 -8.34 5.00 10.04
N ALA A 89 -7.58 5.78 10.81
CA ALA A 89 -8.05 7.06 11.32
C ALA A 89 -8.47 8.02 10.20
N LEU A 90 -7.63 8.18 9.16
CA LEU A 90 -7.93 9.02 8.00
C LEU A 90 -9.18 8.55 7.24
N ARG A 91 -9.41 7.24 7.14
CA ARG A 91 -10.62 6.69 6.51
C ARG A 91 -11.86 7.06 7.31
N THR A 92 -11.85 6.84 8.62
CA THR A 92 -12.99 7.19 9.50
C THR A 92 -13.27 8.69 9.50
N GLU A 93 -12.22 9.52 9.52
CA GLU A 93 -12.37 10.97 9.42
C GLU A 93 -13.03 11.39 8.10
N ASN A 94 -12.56 10.84 6.97
CA ASN A 94 -13.14 11.11 5.67
C ASN A 94 -14.58 10.62 5.55
N GLU A 95 -14.88 9.42 6.06
CA GLU A 95 -16.24 8.88 6.09
C GLU A 95 -17.19 9.79 6.88
N THR A 96 -16.73 10.32 8.01
CA THR A 96 -17.50 11.29 8.83
C THR A 96 -17.76 12.59 8.06
N LYS A 97 -16.72 13.13 7.41
CA LYS A 97 -16.84 14.36 6.60
C LYS A 97 -17.79 14.18 5.42
N ILE A 98 -17.73 13.03 4.76
CA ILE A 98 -18.66 12.70 3.67
C ILE A 98 -20.08 12.60 4.22
N ALA A 99 -20.31 11.83 5.28
CA ALA A 99 -21.64 11.65 5.86
C ALA A 99 -22.30 12.97 6.26
N ALA A 100 -21.52 13.96 6.73
CA ALA A 100 -22.02 15.26 7.14
C ALA A 100 -22.61 16.12 6.00
N ILE A 101 -22.26 15.84 4.74
CA ILE A 101 -22.75 16.59 3.58
C ILE A 101 -23.85 15.85 2.79
N LEU A 102 -24.27 14.67 3.26
CA LEU A 102 -25.28 13.85 2.59
C LEU A 102 -26.69 14.17 3.07
N THR A 103 -27.65 14.06 2.15
CA THR A 103 -29.07 13.96 2.50
C THR A 103 -29.38 12.60 3.15
N PRO A 104 -30.51 12.43 3.85
CA PRO A 104 -30.88 11.16 4.46
C PRO A 104 -30.90 9.98 3.47
N GLU A 105 -31.45 10.19 2.27
CA GLU A 105 -31.51 9.15 1.23
C GLU A 105 -30.10 8.76 0.73
N GLN A 106 -29.22 9.74 0.50
CA GLN A 106 -27.84 9.50 0.08
C GLN A 106 -27.02 8.80 1.18
N ALA A 107 -27.27 9.12 2.45
CA ALA A 107 -26.62 8.47 3.58
C ALA A 107 -26.94 6.96 3.65
N THR A 108 -28.18 6.57 3.31
CA THR A 108 -28.55 5.16 3.18
C THR A 108 -27.74 4.46 2.09
N THR A 109 -27.62 5.05 0.90
CA THR A 109 -26.80 4.49 -0.19
C THR A 109 -25.32 4.43 0.19
N PHE A 110 -24.80 5.47 0.85
CA PHE A 110 -23.41 5.50 1.31
C PHE A 110 -23.10 4.37 2.29
N LYS A 111 -24.00 4.11 3.25
CA LYS A 111 -23.87 3.00 4.19
C LYS A 111 -23.86 1.63 3.48
N GLN A 112 -24.75 1.43 2.51
CA GLN A 112 -24.76 0.19 1.71
C GLN A 112 -23.44 -0.04 0.97
N MET A 113 -22.87 1.02 0.36
CA MET A 113 -21.57 0.94 -0.29
C MET A 113 -20.44 0.58 0.69
N GLN A 114 -20.48 1.10 1.93
CA GLN A 114 -19.53 0.74 2.97
C GLN A 114 -19.64 -0.74 3.37
N ASP A 115 -20.86 -1.22 3.61
CA ASP A 115 -21.13 -2.61 4.01
C ASP A 115 -20.66 -3.60 2.93
N GLU A 116 -20.95 -3.32 1.66
CA GLU A 116 -20.47 -4.14 0.55
C GLU A 116 -18.93 -4.17 0.46
N ARG A 117 -18.29 -3.02 0.68
CA ARG A 117 -16.83 -2.93 0.67
C ARG A 117 -16.23 -3.74 1.82
N GLN A 118 -16.85 -3.76 2.99
CA GLN A 118 -16.41 -4.59 4.11
C GLN A 118 -16.58 -6.07 3.80
N LYS A 119 -17.73 -6.47 3.25
CA LYS A 119 -17.98 -7.85 2.82
C LYS A 119 -16.95 -8.34 1.81
N ARG A 120 -16.68 -7.57 0.76
CA ARG A 120 -15.64 -7.90 -0.24
C ARG A 120 -14.25 -8.03 0.39
N GLN A 121 -13.93 -7.21 1.40
CA GLN A 121 -12.66 -7.34 2.12
C GLN A 121 -12.61 -8.64 2.93
N GLN A 122 -13.68 -8.99 3.64
CA GLN A 122 -13.77 -10.23 4.41
C GLN A 122 -13.64 -11.47 3.49
N GLU A 123 -14.36 -11.48 2.37
CA GLU A 123 -14.27 -12.56 1.38
C GLU A 123 -12.85 -12.75 0.86
N ARG A 124 -12.12 -11.66 0.62
CA ARG A 124 -10.70 -11.72 0.22
C ARG A 124 -9.79 -12.26 1.31
N LEU A 125 -10.04 -11.93 2.58
CA LEU A 125 -9.28 -12.46 3.70
C LEU A 125 -9.55 -13.95 3.89
N ASP A 126 -10.80 -14.37 3.76
CA ASP A 126 -11.20 -15.78 3.85
C ASP A 126 -10.63 -16.60 2.69
N ASP A 127 -10.65 -16.07 1.46
CA ASP A 127 -9.99 -16.69 0.30
C ASP A 127 -8.48 -16.82 0.52
N MET A 128 -7.82 -15.75 0.98
CA MET A 128 -6.40 -15.79 1.30
C MET A 128 -6.09 -16.86 2.36
N LYS A 129 -6.90 -16.95 3.41
CA LYS A 129 -6.75 -17.96 4.46
C LYS A 129 -6.91 -19.37 3.90
N LYS A 130 -7.93 -19.61 3.07
CA LYS A 130 -8.12 -20.90 2.38
C LYS A 130 -6.93 -21.27 1.50
N ARG A 131 -6.33 -20.30 0.81
CA ARG A 131 -5.13 -20.52 -0.03
C ARG A 131 -3.88 -20.84 0.79
N LEU A 132 -3.72 -20.19 1.94
CA LEU A 132 -2.69 -20.53 2.93
C LEU A 132 -2.87 -21.96 3.43
N ASP A 133 -4.10 -22.32 3.83
CA ASP A 133 -4.42 -23.63 4.41
C ASP A 133 -4.33 -24.78 3.39
N SER A 134 -4.61 -24.51 2.10
CA SER A 134 -4.52 -25.49 1.01
C SER A 134 -3.12 -25.64 0.41
N GLY A 135 -2.12 -24.90 0.91
CA GLY A 135 -0.75 -24.92 0.39
C GLY A 135 -0.60 -24.33 -1.02
N ASN A 136 -1.64 -23.68 -1.54
CA ASN A 136 -1.72 -23.15 -2.92
C ASN A 136 -1.27 -21.68 -2.99
N LEU A 137 -0.08 -21.42 -2.44
CA LEU A 137 0.61 -20.14 -2.52
C LEU A 137 1.84 -20.26 -3.41
#